data_AF-A0A435D3U2-F1
#
_entry.id   AF-A0A435D3U2-F1
#
_cell.length_a   1.000
_cell.length_b   1.000
_cell.length_c   1.000
_cell.angle_alpha   90.00
_cell.angle_beta   90.00
_cell.angle_gamma   90.00
#
_symmetry.space_group_name_H-M   'P 1'
#
loop_
_entity.id
_entity.type
_entity.pdbx_description
1 polymer ?
#
loop_
_entity_poly.entity_id
_entity_poly.type
_entity_poly.pdbx_seq_one_letter_code
_entity_poly.pdbx_strand_id
1 'polypeptide(L)' 'CKEVPQSSISERPEGYVIKGTGEVVAYSDKRIKNSPDGEYHWCAHQAGLDAGKTICLFVPPPSY' A
#
# COMPACT_ATOMS: atom_id res chain seq x y z
N CYS A 1 -5.46 -10.15 -1.22
CA CYS A 1 -4.36 -9.33 -0.71
C CYS A 1 -3.08 -10.11 -0.95
N LYS A 2 -2.04 -9.45 -1.45
CA LYS A 2 -0.75 -10.11 -1.66
C LYS A 2 0.32 -9.36 -0.89
N GLU A 3 1.22 -10.13 -0.29
CA GLU A 3 2.48 -9.60 0.20
C GLU A 3 3.23 -8.99 -0.98
N VAL A 4 3.76 -7.80 -0.77
CA VAL A 4 4.60 -7.11 -1.73
C VAL A 4 5.89 -6.73 -1.05
N PRO A 5 7.03 -6.81 -1.76
CA PRO A 5 8.27 -6.32 -1.20
C PRO A 5 8.15 -4.81 -0.99
N GLN A 6 8.76 -4.30 0.08
CA GLN A 6 8.85 -2.86 0.34
C GLN A 6 9.35 -2.09 -0.88
N SER A 7 10.24 -2.67 -1.70
CA SER A 7 10.72 -2.05 -2.93
C SER A 7 9.62 -1.69 -3.94
N SER A 8 8.45 -2.34 -3.87
CA SER A 8 7.26 -2.02 -4.67
C SER A 8 6.48 -0.81 -4.14
N ILE A 9 6.72 -0.39 -2.90
CA ILE A 9 6.08 0.74 -2.24
C ILE A 9 7.15 1.83 -2.04
N SER A 10 6.94 3.01 -2.61
CA SER A 10 7.81 4.15 -2.35
C SER A 10 7.17 5.04 -1.31
N GLU A 11 7.76 5.13 -0.14
CA GLU A 11 7.37 6.12 0.86
C GLU A 11 7.80 7.50 0.40
N ARG A 12 6.83 8.42 0.36
CA ARG A 12 7.00 9.81 -0.04
C ARG A 12 6.38 10.70 1.03
N PRO A 13 6.75 11.98 1.12
CA PRO A 13 6.13 12.92 2.07
C PRO A 13 4.61 13.01 1.92
N GLU A 14 4.09 12.82 0.70
CA GLU A 14 2.66 12.79 0.44
C GLU A 14 1.95 11.48 0.85
N GLY A 15 2.67 10.36 1.01
CA GLY A 15 2.09 9.05 1.28
C GLY A 15 2.89 7.86 0.73
N TYR A 16 2.24 6.70 0.66
CA TYR A 16 2.77 5.49 0.07
C TYR A 16 2.45 5.42 -1.42
N VAL A 17 3.48 5.42 -2.27
CA VAL A 17 3.33 5.32 -3.72
C VAL A 17 3.51 3.88 -4.16
N ILE A 18 2.48 3.30 -4.75
CA ILE A 18 2.54 1.96 -5.33
C ILE A 18 3.30 2.05 -6.66
N LYS A 19 4.53 1.54 -6.74
CA LYS A 19 5.31 1.58 -7.99
C LYS A 19 4.68 0.79 -9.13
N GLY A 20 3.89 -0.24 -8.80
CA GLY A 20 3.20 -1.06 -9.80
C GLY A 20 2.10 -0.33 -10.58
N THR A 21 1.51 0.72 -10.00
CA THR A 21 0.37 1.45 -10.61
C THR A 21 0.61 2.96 -10.69
N GLY A 22 1.59 3.49 -9.96
CA GLY A 22 1.81 4.92 -9.77
C GLY A 22 0.82 5.57 -8.79
N GLU A 23 -0.07 4.80 -8.17
CA GLU A 23 -1.06 5.36 -7.25
C GLU A 23 -0.40 5.82 -5.94
N VAL A 24 -0.79 7.01 -5.47
CA VAL A 24 -0.35 7.57 -4.20
C VAL A 24 -1.45 7.38 -3.15
N VAL A 25 -1.15 6.64 -2.10
CA VAL A 25 -2.01 6.44 -0.93
C VAL A 25 -1.54 7.36 0.19
N ALA A 26 -2.26 8.46 0.42
CA ALA A 26 -1.91 9.41 1.46
C ALA A 26 -1.93 8.77 2.85
N TYR A 27 -1.04 9.19 3.76
CA TYR A 27 -0.96 8.63 5.12
C TYR A 27 -2.26 8.73 5.93
N SER A 28 -3.11 9.71 5.63
CA SER A 28 -4.42 9.92 6.25
C SER A 28 -5.52 9.00 5.68
N ASP A 29 -5.21 8.19 4.68
CA ASP A 29 -6.17 7.32 4.04
C ASP A 29 -6.53 6.13 4.94
N LYS A 30 -7.83 5.90 5.13
CA LYS A 30 -8.36 4.81 5.97
C LYS A 30 -8.04 3.41 5.44
N ARG A 31 -7.55 3.31 4.19
CA ARG A 31 -7.11 2.06 3.58
C ARG A 31 -5.75 1.60 4.12
N ILE A 32 -4.98 2.49 4.76
CA ILE A 32 -3.70 2.13 5.38
C ILE A 32 -3.96 1.45 6.73
N LYS A 33 -3.32 0.30 6.94
CA LYS A 33 -3.45 -0.52 8.14
C LYS A 33 -2.06 -0.95 8.61
N ASN A 34 -1.92 -1.23 9.89
CA ASN A 34 -0.67 -1.79 10.42
C ASN A 34 -0.65 -3.30 10.14
N SER A 35 0.44 -3.80 9.56
CA SER A 35 0.62 -5.23 9.34
C SER A 35 1.05 -5.91 10.65
N PRO A 36 0.36 -6.98 11.08
CA PRO A 36 0.71 -7.71 12.30
C PRO A 36 2.00 -8.54 12.15
N ASP A 37 2.32 -8.94 10.92
CA ASP A 37 3.53 -9.68 10.53
C ASP A 37 4.77 -8.80 10.32
N GLY A 38 4.58 -7.47 10.20
CA GLY A 38 5.68 -6.56 9.89
C GLY A 38 6.08 -6.53 8.41
N GLU A 39 5.28 -7.10 7.52
CA GLU A 39 5.50 -7.08 6.07
C GLU A 39 4.52 -6.13 5.37
N TYR A 40 4.80 -5.77 4.12
CA TYR A 40 3.91 -4.93 3.33
C TYR A 40 2.90 -5.80 2.59
N HIS A 41 1.60 -5.57 2.80
CA HIS A 41 0.55 -6.24 2.02
C HIS A 41 -0.27 -5.23 1.24
N TRP A 42 -0.24 -5.34 -0.08
CA TRP A 42 -1.01 -4.48 -0.95
C TRP A 42 -2.17 -5.24 -1.59
N CYS A 43 -3.37 -4.72 -1.40
CA CYS A 43 -4.59 -5.22 -2.03
C CYS A 43 -5.10 -4.13 -2.96
N ALA A 44 -5.17 -4.43 -4.25
CA ALA A 44 -5.79 -3.55 -5.23
C ALA A 44 -6.72 -4.34 -6.14
N HIS A 45 -7.62 -3.62 -6.79
CA HIS A 45 -8.43 -4.20 -7.85
C HIS A 45 -7.52 -4.66 -8.98
N GLN A 46 -7.58 -5.95 -9.30
CA GLN A 46 -6.75 -6.57 -10.34
C GLN A 46 -7.40 -6.48 -11.74
N ALA A 47 -8.70 -6.23 -11.82
CA ALA A 47 -9.47 -6.19 -13.06
C ALA A 47 -10.62 -5.17 -12.97
N GLY A 48 -11.01 -4.63 -14.12
CA GLY A 48 -12.09 -3.64 -14.25
C GLY A 48 -11.60 -2.21 -14.50
N LEU A 49 -12.54 -1.25 -14.54
CA LEU A 49 -12.26 0.18 -14.67
C LEU A 49 -11.43 0.72 -13.49
N ASP A 50 -11.55 0.09 -12.33
CA ASP A 50 -10.80 0.41 -11.12
C ASP A 50 -9.47 -0.35 -11.02
N ALA A 51 -9.01 -1.01 -12.09
CA ALA A 51 -7.74 -1.75 -12.07
C ALA A 51 -6.59 -0.84 -11.63
N GLY A 52 -5.92 -1.22 -10.54
CA GLY A 52 -4.85 -0.44 -9.92
C GLY A 52 -5.27 0.42 -8.72
N LYS A 53 -6.57 0.54 -8.44
CA LYS A 53 -7.09 1.23 -7.26
C LYS A 53 -6.84 0.41 -6.00
N THR A 54 -6.11 1.01 -5.07
CA THR A 54 -5.79 0.40 -3.77
C THR A 54 -7.06 0.22 -2.96
N ILE A 55 -7.25 -0.99 -2.46
CA ILE A 55 -8.35 -1.36 -1.55
C ILE A 55 -7.85 -1.24 -0.11
N CYS A 56 -6.71 -1.87 0.19
CA CYS A 56 -6.07 -1.84 1.49
C CYS A 56 -4.55 -1.87 1.28
N LEU A 57 -3.82 -1.13 2.10
CA LEU A 57 -2.37 -1.19 2.18
C LEU A 57 -1.99 -1.46 3.64
N PHE A 58 -1.44 -2.64 3.90
CA PHE A 58 -0.85 -2.94 5.20
C PHE A 58 0.63 -2.58 5.17
N VAL A 59 1.07 -1.83 6.17
CA VAL A 59 2.43 -1.35 6.32
C VAL A 59 2.97 -1.79 7.68
N PRO A 60 4.24 -2.15 7.80
CA PRO A 60 4.84 -2.41 9.10
C PRO A 60 4.69 -1.18 10.00
N PRO A 61 4.36 -1.36 11.29
CA PRO A 61 4.40 -0.25 12.23
C PRO A 61 5.84 0.30 12.27
N PRO A 62 6.01 1.64 12.33
CA PRO A 62 7.33 2.20 12.58
C PRO A 62 7.86 1.62 13.88
N SER A 63 8.99 0.92 13.81
CA SER A 63 9.67 0.41 15.01
C SER A 63 10.06 1.63 15.85
N TYR A 64 9.50 1.73 17.05
CA TYR A 64 9.75 2.82 18.00
C TYR A 64 11.12 2.68 18.66
#